data_AF-A0A2I2G2J0-F1
#
_entry.id   AF-A0A2I2G2J0-F1
#
_cell.length_a   1.000
_cell.length_b   1.000
_cell.length_c   1.000
_cell.angle_alpha   90.00
_cell.angle_beta   90.00
_cell.angle_gamma   90.00
#
_symmetry.space_group_name_H-M   'P 1'
#
loop_
_entity.id
_entity.type
_entity.pdbx_description
1 polymer ?
#
loop_
_entity_poly.entity_id
_entity_poly.type
_entity_poly.pdbx_seq_one_letter_code
_entity_poly.pdbx_strand_id
1 'polypeptide(L)'
;MPWDSSLGPVYIALTSSEFPTGVEVLYSHDVGRVTEDKTPLPPPKEDPAEDDALFEQEPWIEPPVRIDYGFNVRVGEGVYINSNCVILDTCPVTIGARTLFGPNVHLYSGTHPLDPELRNGTKGPEMGADVVIGEDCWLGGNVTVLPGVTIGKGAVVGAGSVVTKVVEYWSLG
;
A
#
# COMPACT_ATOMS: atom_id res chain seq x y z
N MET A 1 -13.34 -2.66 -15.06
CA MET A 1 -14.19 -1.45 -14.90
C MET A 1 -13.34 -0.25 -15.28
N PRO A 2 -13.85 0.75 -16.03
CA PRO A 2 -13.08 1.96 -16.30
C PRO A 2 -12.93 2.77 -15.00
N TRP A 3 -11.72 3.31 -14.82
CA TRP A 3 -11.26 4.18 -13.75
C TRP A 3 -12.17 5.40 -13.52
N ASP A 4 -12.39 5.76 -12.25
CA ASP A 4 -12.99 7.03 -11.83
C ASP A 4 -11.89 7.96 -11.32
N SER A 5 -11.76 9.11 -11.97
CA SER A 5 -10.77 10.14 -11.68
C SER A 5 -11.14 11.02 -10.49
N SER A 6 -12.28 10.79 -9.84
CA SER A 6 -12.76 11.59 -8.71
C SER A 6 -12.21 11.17 -7.35
N LEU A 7 -11.43 10.09 -7.27
CA LEU A 7 -10.75 9.66 -6.05
C LEU A 7 -9.46 10.48 -5.91
N GLY A 8 -9.44 11.40 -4.94
CA GLY A 8 -8.41 12.43 -4.75
C GLY A 8 -7.02 11.91 -4.34
N PRO A 9 -6.07 12.83 -4.06
CA PRO A 9 -4.73 12.49 -3.57
C PRO A 9 -4.76 11.83 -2.18
N VAL A 10 -3.63 11.23 -1.81
CA VAL A 10 -3.51 10.16 -0.81
C VAL A 10 -2.44 10.52 0.21
N TYR A 11 -2.80 10.57 1.48
CA TYR A 11 -1.90 10.97 2.54
C TYR A 11 -1.28 9.74 3.21
N ILE A 12 -0.14 9.91 3.88
CA ILE A 12 0.55 8.85 4.60
C ILE A 12 0.81 9.38 6.01
N ALA A 13 0.03 8.92 6.98
CA ALA A 13 0.37 9.09 8.39
C ALA A 13 1.36 7.99 8.79
N LEU A 14 2.59 8.37 9.18
CA LEU A 14 3.58 7.46 9.77
C LEU A 14 3.64 7.71 11.28
N THR A 15 3.56 6.67 12.09
CA THR A 15 3.78 6.77 13.54
C THR A 15 5.27 6.60 13.85
N SER A 16 5.94 7.63 14.38
CA SER A 16 7.29 7.45 14.94
C SER A 16 7.21 6.72 16.28
N SER A 17 8.09 5.74 16.51
CA SER A 17 8.18 5.01 17.78
C SER A 17 8.71 5.84 18.97
N GLU A 18 8.93 7.15 18.79
CA GLU A 18 9.59 8.00 19.79
C GLU A 18 8.67 8.89 20.64
N PHE A 19 7.34 8.97 20.42
CA PHE A 19 6.48 9.87 21.22
C PHE A 19 5.08 9.32 21.58
N PRO A 20 4.55 9.53 22.81
CA PRO A 20 3.31 8.88 23.28
C PRO A 20 1.99 9.60 22.97
N THR A 21 2.01 10.80 22.36
CA THR A 21 0.79 11.59 22.11
C THR A 21 1.06 12.56 20.96
N GLY A 22 0.40 12.38 19.82
CA GLY A 22 0.44 13.33 18.69
C GLY A 22 0.80 12.65 17.36
N VAL A 23 -0.17 12.60 16.45
CA VAL A 23 0.02 12.19 15.06
C VAL A 23 0.80 13.30 14.35
N GLU A 24 2.11 13.15 14.19
CA GLU A 24 2.88 13.98 13.25
C GLU A 24 2.82 13.33 11.86
N VAL A 25 2.07 13.95 10.94
CA VAL A 25 2.18 13.66 9.50
C VAL A 25 3.43 14.38 8.98
N LEU A 26 4.62 13.81 9.18
CA LEU A 26 5.83 14.38 8.57
C LEU A 26 6.87 13.34 8.17
N TYR A 27 7.29 13.49 6.90
CA TYR A 27 8.68 13.44 6.46
C TYR A 27 9.58 12.42 7.18
N SER A 28 9.78 11.27 6.54
CA SER A 28 11.00 10.51 6.77
C SER A 28 12.20 11.39 6.42
N HIS A 29 13.04 11.67 7.42
CA HIS A 29 14.40 12.14 7.17
C HIS A 29 15.12 11.04 6.39
N ASP A 30 15.51 11.37 5.15
CA ASP A 30 16.48 10.66 4.29
C ASP A 30 15.99 9.58 3.30
N VAL A 31 14.69 9.53 2.97
CA VAL A 31 14.22 8.92 1.70
C VAL A 31 13.06 9.74 1.12
N GLY A 32 13.22 10.16 -0.14
CA GLY A 32 12.32 11.09 -0.83
C GLY A 32 10.85 10.67 -0.80
N ARG A 33 10.00 11.62 -0.43
CA ARG A 33 8.56 11.78 -0.72
C ARG A 33 7.86 10.56 -1.33
N VAL A 34 7.16 9.79 -0.50
CA VAL A 34 6.42 8.59 -0.94
C VAL A 34 5.25 8.93 -1.89
N THR A 35 4.61 10.11 -1.79
CA THR A 35 3.38 10.38 -2.57
C THR A 35 3.43 11.61 -3.50
N GLU A 36 4.56 12.32 -3.59
CA GLU A 36 4.63 13.65 -4.22
C GLU A 36 3.51 14.64 -3.82
N ASP A 37 2.78 14.34 -2.74
CA ASP A 37 1.63 15.15 -2.34
C ASP A 37 2.11 16.50 -1.82
N LYS A 38 1.52 17.56 -2.37
CA LYS A 38 1.82 18.96 -2.06
C LYS A 38 0.67 19.62 -1.30
N THR A 39 -0.35 18.86 -0.94
CA THR A 39 -1.48 19.37 -0.20
C THR A 39 -1.00 19.85 1.18
N PRO A 40 -1.26 21.12 1.55
CA PRO A 40 -0.88 21.61 2.86
C PRO A 40 -1.62 20.83 3.96
N LEU A 41 -0.93 20.58 5.08
CA LEU A 41 -1.58 20.03 6.26
C LEU A 41 -2.69 20.98 6.74
N PRO A 42 -3.81 20.44 7.23
CA PRO A 42 -4.82 21.26 7.89
C PRO A 42 -4.20 21.93 9.14
N PRO A 43 -4.67 23.13 9.53
CA PRO A 43 -4.19 23.78 10.73
C PRO A 43 -4.57 22.95 11.97
N PRO A 44 -3.66 22.78 12.95
CA PRO A 44 -3.93 21.97 14.13
C PRO A 44 -5.08 22.54 14.97
N LYS A 45 -5.83 21.66 15.63
CA LYS A 45 -6.90 21.98 16.59
C LYS A 45 -6.38 21.91 18.03
N GLU A 46 -7.06 22.64 18.92
CA GLU A 46 -6.73 22.63 20.35
C GLU A 46 -7.23 21.35 21.05
N ASP A 47 -8.40 20.85 20.63
CA ASP A 47 -8.94 19.60 21.13
C ASP A 47 -8.31 18.41 20.39
N PRO A 48 -7.67 17.45 21.10
CA PRO A 48 -7.00 16.34 20.44
C PRO A 48 -7.92 15.44 19.60
N ALA A 49 -9.19 15.26 20.01
CA ALA A 49 -10.11 14.42 19.24
C ALA A 49 -10.57 15.14 17.97
N GLU A 50 -10.75 16.46 18.03
CA GLU A 50 -11.00 17.29 16.84
C GLU A 50 -9.79 17.37 15.90
N ASP A 51 -8.56 17.34 16.45
CA ASP A 51 -7.31 17.31 15.67
C ASP A 51 -7.13 15.97 14.96
N ASP A 52 -7.31 14.85 15.68
CA ASP A 52 -7.25 13.50 15.12
C ASP A 52 -8.31 13.30 14.02
N ALA A 53 -9.51 13.86 14.21
CA ALA A 53 -10.59 13.79 13.23
C ALA A 53 -10.26 14.48 11.89
N LEU A 54 -9.26 15.37 11.84
CA LEU A 54 -8.78 15.97 10.58
C LEU A 54 -8.20 14.92 9.62
N PHE A 55 -7.77 13.78 10.14
CA PHE A 55 -7.09 12.72 9.38
C PHE A 55 -7.88 11.40 9.38
N GLU A 56 -9.16 11.40 9.78
CA GLU A 56 -9.97 10.18 9.90
C GLU A 56 -10.09 9.40 8.58
N GLN A 57 -10.07 10.11 7.45
CA GLN A 57 -10.15 9.52 6.12
C GLN A 57 -8.77 9.23 5.53
N GLU A 58 -7.69 9.56 6.23
CA GLU A 58 -6.35 9.37 5.71
C GLU A 58 -5.83 7.96 5.91
N PRO A 59 -5.01 7.44 4.97
CA PRO A 59 -4.31 6.19 5.17
C PRO A 59 -3.39 6.24 6.39
N TRP A 60 -3.47 5.16 7.18
CA TRP A 60 -2.62 4.94 8.34
C TRP A 60 -1.59 3.86 8.03
N ILE A 61 -0.31 4.18 8.16
CA ILE A 61 0.78 3.27 7.81
C ILE A 61 1.70 3.11 9.02
N GLU A 62 1.67 1.91 9.61
CA GLU A 62 2.57 1.53 10.68
C GLU A 62 3.96 1.22 10.14
N PRO A 63 5.02 1.89 10.62
CA PRO A 63 6.36 1.56 10.21
C PRO A 63 6.88 0.27 10.87
N PRO A 64 7.93 -0.34 10.30
CA PRO A 64 8.55 0.04 9.04
C PRO A 64 7.70 -0.41 7.84
N VAL A 65 7.62 0.42 6.80
CA VAL A 65 7.17 0.03 5.46
C VAL A 65 8.35 0.18 4.51
N ARG A 66 8.51 -0.74 3.55
CA ARG A 66 9.53 -0.64 2.49
C ARG A 66 8.84 -0.56 1.15
N ILE A 67 9.22 0.46 0.37
CA ILE A 67 8.69 0.70 -0.96
C ILE A 67 9.90 0.94 -1.88
N ASP A 68 9.86 0.40 -3.10
CA ASP A 68 11.00 0.45 -4.03
C ASP A 68 11.18 1.85 -4.62
N TYR A 69 10.13 2.40 -5.23
CA TYR A 69 10.11 3.72 -5.86
C TYR A 69 9.18 4.74 -5.17
N GLY A 70 8.02 4.29 -4.69
CA GLY A 70 7.02 5.14 -4.03
C GLY A 70 6.01 5.76 -4.99
N PHE A 71 6.46 6.35 -6.10
CA PHE A 71 5.60 7.08 -7.02
C PHE A 71 4.61 6.22 -7.82
N ASN A 72 4.78 4.89 -7.84
CA ASN A 72 3.87 3.96 -8.52
C ASN A 72 2.76 3.42 -7.59
N VAL A 73 2.80 3.77 -6.30
CA VAL A 73 1.81 3.33 -5.30
C VAL A 73 0.67 4.34 -5.19
N ARG A 74 -0.56 3.84 -5.23
CA ARG A 74 -1.78 4.60 -4.96
C ARG A 74 -2.55 3.93 -3.83
N VAL A 75 -2.93 4.69 -2.81
CA VAL A 75 -3.63 4.16 -1.62
C VAL A 75 -4.96 4.89 -1.46
N GLY A 76 -6.07 4.18 -1.20
CA GLY A 76 -7.37 4.82 -1.01
C GLY A 76 -7.53 5.40 0.39
N GLU A 77 -8.54 6.25 0.57
CA GLU A 77 -8.97 6.75 1.88
C GLU A 77 -9.17 5.61 2.91
N GLY A 78 -8.83 5.87 4.17
CA GLY A 78 -9.07 4.95 5.29
C GLY A 78 -8.37 3.59 5.18
N VAL A 79 -7.35 3.47 4.32
CA VAL A 79 -6.53 2.25 4.26
C VAL A 79 -5.66 2.15 5.51
N TYR A 80 -5.54 0.95 6.05
CA TYR A 80 -4.62 0.64 7.14
C TYR A 80 -3.55 -0.34 6.66
N ILE A 81 -2.28 0.05 6.75
CA ILE A 81 -1.13 -0.80 6.45
C ILE A 81 -0.39 -1.06 7.76
N ASN A 82 -0.39 -2.30 8.22
CA ASN A 82 0.33 -2.68 9.43
C ASN A 82 1.85 -2.81 9.16
N SER A 83 2.60 -2.96 10.24
CA SER A 83 4.06 -3.00 10.26
C SER A 83 4.68 -4.05 9.33
N ASN A 84 5.89 -3.76 8.87
CA ASN A 84 6.75 -4.62 8.08
C ASN A 84 6.19 -4.98 6.69
N CYS A 85 5.25 -4.21 6.16
CA CYS A 85 4.80 -4.41 4.78
C CYS A 85 5.88 -4.01 3.77
N VAL A 86 5.89 -4.70 2.62
CA VAL A 86 6.82 -4.46 1.51
C VAL A 86 6.03 -4.29 0.22
N ILE A 87 6.28 -3.21 -0.51
CA ILE A 87 5.64 -2.94 -1.80
C ILE A 87 6.75 -2.75 -2.84
N LEU A 88 6.91 -3.72 -3.74
CA LEU A 88 7.81 -3.59 -4.88
C LEU A 88 6.99 -3.04 -6.04
N ASP A 89 7.12 -1.74 -6.31
CA ASP A 89 6.31 -0.98 -7.26
C ASP A 89 7.04 -0.71 -8.59
N THR A 90 7.70 -1.73 -9.15
CA THR A 90 8.24 -1.70 -10.53
C THR A 90 7.16 -1.30 -11.56
N CYS A 91 5.95 -1.81 -11.37
CA CYS A 91 4.71 -1.41 -12.04
C CYS A 91 3.70 -0.85 -11.02
N PRO A 92 2.66 -0.13 -11.48
CA PRO A 92 1.60 0.41 -10.62
C PRO A 92 1.05 -0.58 -9.58
N VAL A 93 0.93 -0.10 -8.34
CA VAL A 93 0.26 -0.81 -7.26
C VAL A 93 -0.88 0.07 -6.74
N THR A 94 -2.11 -0.44 -6.77
CA THR A 94 -3.29 0.29 -6.31
C THR A 94 -3.94 -0.44 -5.15
N ILE A 95 -4.22 0.28 -4.07
CA ILE A 95 -4.92 -0.22 -2.89
C ILE A 95 -6.21 0.57 -2.74
N GLY A 96 -7.36 -0.10 -2.84
CA GLY A 96 -8.68 0.53 -2.73
C GLY A 96 -9.00 0.97 -1.30
N ALA A 97 -9.91 1.94 -1.19
CA ALA A 97 -10.34 2.55 0.07
C ALA A 97 -10.78 1.52 1.14
N ARG A 98 -10.56 1.87 2.42
CA ARG A 98 -10.95 1.09 3.60
C ARG A 98 -10.40 -0.34 3.64
N THR A 99 -9.33 -0.59 2.90
CA THR A 99 -8.64 -1.88 2.88
C THR A 99 -7.68 -1.99 4.05
N LEU A 100 -7.64 -3.17 4.69
CA LEU A 100 -6.82 -3.43 5.86
C LEU A 100 -5.77 -4.50 5.54
N PHE A 101 -4.50 -4.20 5.80
CA PHE A 101 -3.41 -5.17 5.75
C PHE A 101 -2.99 -5.58 7.15
N GLY A 102 -2.85 -6.88 7.37
CA GLY A 102 -2.12 -7.43 8.52
C GLY A 102 -0.62 -7.15 8.41
N PRO A 103 0.16 -7.49 9.45
CA PRO A 103 1.61 -7.27 9.42
C PRO A 103 2.30 -8.17 8.40
N ASN A 104 3.42 -7.71 7.84
CA ASN A 104 4.21 -8.44 6.85
C ASN A 104 3.46 -8.78 5.54
N VAL A 105 2.50 -7.94 5.11
CA VAL A 105 1.88 -8.10 3.78
C VAL A 105 2.84 -7.59 2.71
N HIS A 106 3.04 -8.39 1.67
CA HIS A 106 3.95 -8.10 0.57
C HIS A 106 3.21 -8.00 -0.76
N LEU A 107 3.36 -6.88 -1.46
CA LEU A 107 2.82 -6.66 -2.81
C LEU A 107 3.97 -6.57 -3.80
N TYR A 108 3.98 -7.44 -4.81
CA TYR A 108 5.05 -7.47 -5.81
C TYR A 108 4.48 -7.22 -7.19
N SER A 109 4.86 -6.10 -7.82
CA SER A 109 4.54 -5.84 -9.22
C SER A 109 5.71 -6.14 -10.18
N GLY A 110 6.94 -6.20 -9.66
CA GLY A 110 8.15 -6.63 -10.40
C GLY A 110 8.43 -8.14 -10.35
N THR A 111 9.06 -8.66 -11.40
CA THR A 111 9.60 -10.03 -11.49
C THR A 111 10.66 -10.13 -12.60
N HIS A 112 11.17 -11.34 -12.85
CA HIS A 112 12.21 -11.60 -13.85
C HIS A 112 11.83 -12.75 -14.80
N PRO A 113 12.45 -12.79 -15.99
CA PRO A 113 12.35 -13.95 -16.86
C PRO A 113 12.70 -15.27 -16.15
N LEU A 114 11.94 -16.32 -16.43
CA LEU A 114 12.22 -17.65 -15.89
C LEU A 114 13.39 -18.33 -16.60
N ASP A 115 13.59 -18.02 -17.88
CA ASP A 115 14.74 -18.48 -18.65
C ASP A 115 16.02 -17.83 -18.07
N PRO A 116 16.98 -18.63 -17.55
CA PRO A 116 18.20 -18.10 -16.94
C PRO A 116 19.11 -17.37 -17.96
N GLU A 117 19.11 -17.76 -19.23
CA GLU A 117 19.90 -17.09 -20.26
C GLU A 117 19.34 -15.70 -20.55
N LEU A 118 18.01 -15.58 -20.59
CA LEU A 118 17.34 -14.28 -20.74
C LEU A 118 17.48 -13.43 -19.47
N ARG A 119 17.28 -14.01 -18.29
CA ARG A 119 17.39 -13.30 -17.01
C ARG A 119 18.79 -12.74 -16.76
N ASN A 120 19.84 -13.45 -17.17
CA ASN A 120 21.23 -12.97 -17.20
C ASN A 120 21.70 -12.18 -15.95
N GLY A 121 21.26 -12.61 -14.75
CA GLY A 121 21.55 -11.90 -13.49
C GLY A 121 21.12 -10.43 -13.53
N THR A 122 22.01 -9.52 -13.15
CA THR A 122 21.76 -8.06 -13.18
C THR A 122 21.90 -7.43 -14.56
N LYS A 123 22.22 -8.22 -15.60
CA LYS A 123 22.40 -7.75 -16.99
C LYS A 123 21.19 -8.05 -17.87
N GLY A 124 20.24 -8.85 -17.40
CA GLY A 124 19.00 -9.14 -18.12
C GLY A 124 17.87 -8.18 -17.72
N PRO A 125 16.73 -8.28 -18.40
CA PRO A 125 15.61 -7.40 -18.16
C PRO A 125 14.88 -7.74 -16.85
N GLU A 126 14.27 -6.72 -16.27
CA GLU A 126 13.15 -6.87 -15.34
C GLU A 126 11.84 -6.88 -16.15
N MET A 127 10.80 -7.49 -15.58
CA MET A 127 9.43 -7.43 -16.08
C MET A 127 8.50 -7.11 -14.93
N GLY A 128 7.26 -6.73 -15.23
CA GLY A 128 6.28 -6.49 -14.19
C GLY A 128 4.87 -6.43 -14.74
N ALA A 129 3.92 -6.43 -13.82
CA ALA A 129 2.52 -6.26 -14.10
C ALA A 129 1.81 -5.66 -12.87
N ASP A 130 0.81 -4.83 -13.13
CA ASP A 130 0.08 -4.10 -12.10
C ASP A 130 -0.50 -5.01 -11.03
N VAL A 131 -0.48 -4.54 -9.78
CA VAL A 131 -1.19 -5.17 -8.66
C VAL A 131 -2.33 -4.26 -8.23
N VAL A 132 -3.54 -4.82 -8.17
CA VAL A 132 -4.75 -4.07 -7.82
C VAL A 132 -5.45 -4.76 -6.66
N ILE A 133 -5.58 -4.05 -5.54
CA ILE A 133 -6.38 -4.47 -4.39
C ILE A 133 -7.65 -3.63 -4.40
N GLY A 134 -8.82 -4.27 -4.44
CA GLY A 134 -10.10 -3.59 -4.41
C GLY A 134 -10.38 -2.92 -3.07
N GLU A 135 -11.44 -2.12 -3.01
CA GLU A 135 -11.92 -1.50 -1.76
C GLU A 135 -12.39 -2.54 -0.74
N ASP A 136 -12.45 -2.15 0.54
CA ASP A 136 -13.02 -2.94 1.64
C ASP A 136 -12.38 -4.34 1.80
N CYS A 137 -11.15 -4.55 1.34
CA CYS A 137 -10.48 -5.84 1.45
C CYS A 137 -9.81 -6.03 2.82
N TRP A 138 -9.60 -7.29 3.21
CA TRP A 138 -8.72 -7.62 4.35
C TRP A 138 -7.69 -8.67 3.95
N LEU A 139 -6.41 -8.30 4.02
CA LEU A 139 -5.30 -9.23 3.81
C LEU A 139 -4.73 -9.60 5.17
N GLY A 140 -4.79 -10.87 5.54
CA GLY A 140 -4.18 -11.38 6.77
C GLY A 140 -2.66 -11.17 6.80
N GLY A 141 -2.05 -11.34 7.98
CA GLY A 141 -0.60 -11.21 8.11
C GLY A 141 0.17 -12.20 7.23
N ASN A 142 1.36 -11.81 6.78
CA ASN A 142 2.24 -12.62 5.93
C ASN A 142 1.65 -13.02 4.56
N VAL A 143 0.63 -12.30 4.06
CA VAL A 143 0.14 -12.50 2.68
C VAL A 143 1.14 -11.95 1.67
N THR A 144 1.35 -12.69 0.58
CA THR A 144 2.14 -12.24 -0.58
C THR A 144 1.28 -12.21 -1.82
N VAL A 145 1.24 -11.08 -2.54
CA VAL A 145 0.52 -10.89 -3.80
C VAL A 145 1.52 -10.74 -4.94
N LEU A 146 1.37 -11.57 -5.98
CA LEU A 146 2.30 -11.62 -7.11
C LEU A 146 1.92 -10.65 -8.26
N PRO A 147 2.83 -10.41 -9.21
CA PRO A 147 2.59 -9.47 -10.30
C PRO A 147 1.36 -9.82 -11.13
N GLY A 148 0.61 -8.80 -11.55
CA GLY A 148 -0.58 -8.94 -12.40
C GLY A 148 -1.85 -9.40 -11.67
N VAL A 149 -1.80 -9.54 -10.34
CA VAL A 149 -2.96 -9.96 -9.55
C VAL A 149 -3.90 -8.79 -9.29
N THR A 150 -5.19 -9.04 -9.52
CA THR A 150 -6.29 -8.20 -9.03
C THR A 150 -7.06 -8.95 -7.94
N ILE A 151 -7.21 -8.33 -6.78
CA ILE A 151 -8.07 -8.78 -5.68
C ILE A 151 -9.35 -7.95 -5.74
N GLY A 152 -10.49 -8.62 -5.90
CA GLY A 152 -11.79 -7.99 -5.97
C GLY A 152 -12.18 -7.31 -4.66
N LYS A 153 -13.08 -6.32 -4.76
CA LYS A 153 -13.66 -5.58 -3.62
C LYS A 153 -14.12 -6.53 -2.50
N GLY A 154 -13.98 -6.16 -1.24
CA GLY A 154 -14.52 -6.94 -0.12
C GLY A 154 -13.90 -8.31 0.11
N ALA A 155 -12.84 -8.68 -0.63
CA ALA A 155 -12.21 -9.98 -0.48
C ALA A 155 -11.43 -10.08 0.83
N VAL A 156 -11.40 -11.29 1.38
CA VAL A 156 -10.59 -11.63 2.56
C VAL A 156 -9.55 -12.66 2.14
N VAL A 157 -8.28 -12.36 2.36
CA VAL A 157 -7.16 -13.27 2.10
C VAL A 157 -6.63 -13.78 3.43
N GLY A 158 -6.70 -15.10 3.63
CA GLY A 158 -6.18 -15.74 4.84
C GLY A 158 -4.68 -15.50 5.04
N ALA A 159 -4.25 -15.43 6.31
CA ALA A 159 -2.85 -15.19 6.66
C ALA A 159 -1.91 -16.25 6.05
N GLY A 160 -0.72 -15.81 5.62
CA GLY A 160 0.29 -16.67 5.00
C GLY A 160 0.01 -17.08 3.55
N SER A 161 -1.06 -16.59 2.93
CA SER A 161 -1.40 -16.92 1.54
C SER A 161 -0.41 -16.34 0.53
N VAL A 162 -0.15 -17.11 -0.54
CA VAL A 162 0.54 -16.61 -1.74
C VAL A 162 -0.47 -16.51 -2.88
N VAL A 163 -0.90 -15.30 -3.18
CA VAL A 163 -1.92 -15.00 -4.20
C VAL A 163 -1.26 -14.91 -5.56
N THR A 164 -1.55 -15.89 -6.41
CA THR A 164 -0.94 -16.05 -7.75
C THR A 164 -1.90 -15.83 -8.90
N LYS A 165 -3.19 -15.60 -8.61
CA LYS A 165 -4.26 -15.45 -9.58
C LYS A 165 -5.26 -14.42 -9.09
N VAL A 166 -6.10 -13.91 -10.00
CA VAL A 166 -7.21 -13.03 -9.67
C VAL A 166 -8.11 -13.68 -8.61
N VAL A 167 -8.47 -12.88 -7.61
CA VAL A 167 -9.40 -13.26 -6.55
C VAL A 167 -10.71 -12.51 -6.80
N GLU A 168 -11.77 -13.25 -7.10
CA GLU A 168 -13.09 -12.67 -7.36
C GLU A 168 -13.83 -12.32 -6.05
N TYR A 169 -14.90 -11.53 -6.17
CA TYR A 169 -15.73 -11.07 -5.05
C TYR A 169 -16.22 -12.24 -4.15
N TRP A 170 -16.09 -12.10 -2.83
CA TRP A 170 -16.55 -13.07 -1.79
C TRP A 170 -16.00 -14.51 -1.87
N SER A 171 -14.72 -14.73 -2.17
CA SER A 171 -14.10 -16.04 -1.97
C SER A 171 -13.38 -16.14 -0.62
N LEU A 172 -13.77 -17.10 0.23
CA LEU A 172 -12.90 -17.62 1.29
C LEU A 172 -11.90 -18.58 0.63
N GLY A 173 -10.63 -18.18 0.58
CA GLY A 173 -9.50 -19.01 0.17
C GLY A 173 -8.69 -19.45 1.38
#